data_AF-A0A4R0RAB1-F1
#
_entry.id   AF-A0A4R0RAB1-F1
#
_cell.length_a   1.000
_cell.length_b   1.000
_cell.length_c   1.000
_cell.angle_alpha   90.00
_cell.angle_beta   90.00
_cell.angle_gamma   90.00
#
_symmetry.space_group_name_H-M   'P 1'
#
loop_
_entity.id
_entity.type
_entity.pdbx_description
1 polymer ?
#
loop_
_entity_poly.entity_id
_entity_poly.type
_entity_poly.pdbx_seq_one_letter_code
_entity_poly.pdbx_strand_id
1 'polypeptide(L)' 'MANGEEQYAELMKKQQARDEWLRESWIRAMEARIVSDNLQKCHRVEGVNHYEKCKHLADRYQEMLRDNRVKGFKTIDV' A
#
# COMPACT_ATOMS: atom_id res chain seq x y z
N MET A 1 10.35 38.56 -15.70
CA MET A 1 9.44 37.79 -14.83
C MET A 1 9.38 36.31 -15.24
N ALA A 2 10.45 35.74 -15.86
CA ALA A 2 10.45 34.34 -16.32
C ALA A 2 10.73 33.33 -15.19
N ASN A 3 11.57 33.69 -14.21
CA ASN A 3 11.96 32.78 -13.11
C ASN A 3 10.81 32.35 -12.17
N GLY A 4 9.73 33.14 -12.06
CA GLY A 4 8.65 32.82 -11.11
C GLY A 4 7.70 31.73 -11.61
N GLU A 5 7.34 31.79 -12.90
CA GLU A 5 6.43 30.84 -13.53
C GLU A 5 7.10 29.47 -13.72
N GLU A 6 8.38 29.46 -14.10
CA GLU A 6 9.17 28.23 -14.24
C GLU A 6 9.34 27.51 -12.89
N GLN A 7 9.64 28.25 -11.81
CA GLN A 7 9.74 27.67 -10.47
C GLN A 7 8.40 27.15 -9.95
N TYR A 8 7.29 27.86 -10.22
CA TYR A 8 5.97 27.37 -9.86
C TYR A 8 5.64 26.06 -10.60
N ALA A 9 5.93 25.97 -11.90
CA ALA A 9 5.73 24.76 -12.67
C ALA A 9 6.56 23.58 -12.13
N GLU A 10 7.80 23.81 -11.70
CA GLU A 10 8.65 22.78 -11.09
C GLU A 10 8.10 22.32 -9.73
N LEU A 11 7.66 23.25 -8.88
CA LEU A 11 7.04 22.94 -7.59
C LEU A 11 5.76 22.11 -7.76
N MET A 12 4.92 22.47 -8.73
CA MET A 12 3.70 21.73 -9.04
C MET A 12 4.01 20.31 -9.52
N LYS A 13 5.02 20.13 -10.37
CA LYS A 13 5.47 18.79 -10.79
C LYS A 13 5.95 17.94 -9.62
N LYS A 14 6.76 18.51 -8.71
CA LYS A 14 7.22 17.82 -7.49
C LYS A 14 6.05 17.44 -6.57
N GLN A 15 5.06 18.31 -6.46
CA GLN A 15 3.84 18.05 -5.68
C GLN A 15 3.04 16.88 -6.27
N GLN A 16 2.82 16.88 -7.58
CA GLN A 16 2.11 15.80 -8.29
C GLN A 16 2.82 14.46 -8.13
N ALA A 17 4.13 14.40 -8.35
CA ALA A 17 4.91 13.17 -8.19
C ALA A 17 4.83 12.61 -6.77
N ARG A 18 4.81 13.49 -5.74
CA ARG A 18 4.63 13.09 -4.35
C ARG A 18 3.24 12.49 -4.10
N ASP A 19 2.21 13.12 -4.63
CA ASP A 19 0.82 12.70 -4.43
C ASP A 19 0.52 11.38 -5.16
N GLU A 20 1.09 11.18 -6.35
CA GLU A 20 1.02 9.92 -7.10
C GLU A 20 1.67 8.78 -6.32
N TRP A 21 2.90 9.00 -5.84
CA TRP A 21 3.62 8.01 -5.06
C TRP A 21 2.88 7.62 -3.77
N LEU A 22 2.35 8.62 -3.05
CA LEU A 22 1.57 8.38 -1.84
C LEU A 22 0.28 7.60 -2.16
N ARG A 23 -0.41 7.96 -3.26
CA ARG A 23 -1.61 7.25 -3.71
C ARG A 23 -1.31 5.78 -3.99
N GLU A 24 -0.25 5.47 -4.73
CA GLU A 24 0.15 4.08 -5.00
C GLU A 24 0.47 3.32 -3.71
N SER A 25 1.15 3.97 -2.76
CA SER A 25 1.45 3.37 -1.47
C SER A 25 0.17 3.04 -0.68
N TRP A 26 -0.85 3.89 -0.73
CA TRP A 26 -2.14 3.64 -0.11
C TRP A 26 -2.95 2.56 -0.85
N ILE A 27 -2.89 2.50 -2.18
CA ILE A 27 -3.53 1.45 -2.97
C ILE A 27 -2.98 0.08 -2.54
N ARG A 28 -1.66 -0.08 -2.45
CA ARG A 28 -1.03 -1.34 -1.99
C ARG A 28 -1.45 -1.73 -0.56
N ALA A 29 -1.58 -0.74 0.33
CA ALA A 29 -2.06 -0.98 1.69
C ALA A 29 -3.53 -1.41 1.69
N MET A 30 -4.37 -0.84 0.83
CA MET A 30 -5.77 -1.21 0.66
C MET A 30 -5.92 -2.61 0.06
N GLU A 31 -5.07 -3.00 -0.89
CA GLU A 31 -5.02 -4.37 -1.42
C GLU A 31 -4.72 -5.37 -0.30
N ALA A 32 -3.74 -5.08 0.57
CA ALA A 32 -3.42 -5.94 1.71
C ALA A 32 -4.60 -6.05 2.68
N ARG A 33 -5.36 -4.96 2.85
CA ARG A 33 -6.59 -4.96 3.67
C ARG A 33 -7.69 -5.84 3.09
N ILE A 34 -7.88 -5.84 1.77
CA ILE A 34 -8.84 -6.73 1.10
C ILE A 34 -8.48 -8.20 1.32
N VAL A 35 -7.18 -8.55 1.22
CA VAL A 35 -6.73 -9.92 1.50
C VAL A 35 -6.97 -10.31 2.96
N SER A 36 -6.69 -9.40 3.90
CA SER A 36 -7.00 -9.60 5.33
C SER A 36 -8.50 -9.86 5.56
N ASP A 37 -9.38 -9.08 4.94
CA ASP A 37 -10.83 -9.25 5.10
C ASP A 37 -11.32 -10.58 4.51
N ASN A 38 -10.76 -11.00 3.37
CA ASN A 38 -11.05 -12.30 2.77
C ASN A 38 -10.52 -13.46 3.62
N LEU A 39 -9.33 -13.32 4.20
CA LEU A 39 -8.77 -14.29 5.14
C LEU A 39 -9.69 -14.44 6.36
N GLN A 40 -10.14 -13.33 6.97
CA GLN A 40 -11.08 -13.35 8.09
C GLN A 40 -12.41 -14.05 7.73
N LYS A 41 -12.95 -13.80 6.53
CA LYS A 41 -14.14 -14.50 6.04
C LYS A 41 -13.88 -16.00 5.89
N CYS A 42 -12.75 -16.39 5.30
CA CYS A 42 -12.37 -17.79 5.15
C CYS A 42 -12.27 -18.50 6.50
N HIS A 43 -11.62 -17.88 7.49
CA HIS A 43 -11.55 -18.42 8.86
C HIS A 43 -12.95 -18.61 9.49
N ARG A 44 -13.88 -17.68 9.24
CA ARG A 44 -15.26 -17.79 9.76
C ARG A 44 -16.06 -18.91 9.09
N VAL A 45 -15.85 -19.13 7.80
CA VAL A 45 -16.58 -20.14 7.02
C VAL A 45 -16.03 -21.54 7.25
N GLU A 46 -14.70 -21.71 7.19
CA GLU A 46 -14.05 -23.02 7.25
C GLU A 46 -13.89 -23.55 8.69
N GLY A 47 -13.97 -22.68 9.70
CA GLY A 47 -13.81 -23.05 11.10
C GLY A 47 -12.51 -23.80 11.34
N VAL A 48 -12.59 -25.02 11.86
CA VAL A 48 -11.40 -25.84 12.20
C VAL A 48 -10.53 -26.18 10.97
N ASN A 49 -11.11 -26.19 9.76
CA ASN A 49 -10.40 -26.56 8.52
C ASN A 49 -9.59 -25.40 7.91
N HIS A 50 -9.54 -24.24 8.55
CA HIS A 50 -8.90 -23.04 7.98
C HIS A 50 -7.41 -23.25 7.68
N TYR A 51 -6.71 -24.16 8.36
CA TYR A 51 -5.29 -24.43 8.17
C TYR A 51 -4.95 -24.95 6.77
N GLU A 52 -5.85 -25.72 6.15
CA GLU A 52 -5.67 -26.21 4.79
C GLU A 52 -6.31 -25.29 3.77
N LYS A 53 -7.54 -24.85 4.05
CA LYS A 53 -8.36 -24.11 3.08
C LYS A 53 -7.95 -22.64 2.93
N CYS A 54 -7.55 -21.99 4.02
CA CYS A 54 -7.21 -20.57 4.03
C CYS A 54 -5.70 -20.29 3.93
N LYS A 55 -4.85 -21.33 3.85
CA LYS A 55 -3.38 -21.20 3.83
C LYS A 55 -2.87 -20.23 2.76
N HIS A 56 -3.37 -20.36 1.54
CA HIS A 56 -2.98 -19.50 0.42
C HIS A 56 -3.26 -18.01 0.68
N LEU A 57 -4.36 -17.67 1.36
CA LEU A 57 -4.67 -16.29 1.76
C LEU A 57 -3.74 -15.82 2.88
N ALA A 58 -3.41 -16.69 3.84
CA ALA A 58 -2.50 -16.37 4.93
C ALA A 58 -1.08 -16.11 4.42
N ASP A 59 -0.56 -16.99 3.55
CA ASP A 59 0.76 -16.86 2.93
C ASP A 59 0.82 -15.56 2.10
N ARG A 60 -0.20 -15.31 1.27
CA ARG A 60 -0.30 -14.09 0.48
C ARG A 60 -0.35 -12.83 1.35
N TYR A 61 -1.14 -12.84 2.43
CA TYR A 61 -1.22 -11.72 3.35
C TYR A 61 0.13 -11.47 4.03
N GLN A 62 0.86 -12.52 4.41
CA GLN A 62 2.17 -12.42 5.03
C GLN A 62 3.22 -11.82 4.09
N GLU A 63 3.19 -12.16 2.80
CA GLU A 63 4.01 -11.52 1.77
C GLU A 63 3.68 -10.03 1.68
N MET A 64 2.39 -9.69 1.54
CA MET A 64 1.94 -8.31 1.38
C MET A 64 2.26 -7.44 2.61
N LEU A 65 2.24 -7.99 3.82
CA LEU A 65 2.61 -7.24 5.03
C LEU A 65 4.07 -6.79 5.04
N ARG A 66 4.97 -7.48 4.35
CA ARG A 66 6.38 -7.09 4.25
C ARG A 66 6.55 -5.93 3.27
N ASP A 67 5.88 -6.04 2.12
CA ASP A 67 6.14 -5.18 0.96
C ASP A 67 5.20 -3.98 0.85
N ASN A 68 3.93 -4.14 1.23
CA ASN A 68 2.86 -3.14 0.99
C ASN A 68 2.67 -2.14 2.13
N ARG A 69 3.62 -2.04 3.06
CA ARG A 69 3.56 -1.03 4.12
C ARG A 69 3.63 0.37 3.52
N VAL A 70 2.83 1.29 4.07
CA VAL A 70 2.91 2.69 3.67
C VAL A 70 4.28 3.22 4.05
N LYS A 71 5.09 3.52 3.05
CA LYS A 71 6.39 4.18 3.23
C LYS A 71 6.15 5.69 3.15
N GLY A 72 6.98 6.49 3.80
CA GLY A 72 6.99 7.95 3.58
C GLY A 72 7.74 8.31 2.31
N PHE A 73 7.30 9.34 1.58
CA PHE A 73 7.99 9.80 0.37
C PHE A 73 9.41 10.30 0.67
N LYS A 74 9.62 10.83 1.87
CA LYS A 74 10.92 11.29 2.35
C LYS A 74 11.57 10.19 3.18
N THR A 75 12.67 9.64 2.70
CA THR A 75 13.59 8.83 3.50
C THR A 75 14.40 9.76 4.38
N ILE A 76 14.29 9.59 5.69
CA ILE A 76 15.14 10.27 6.67
C ILE A 76 16.08 9.20 7.20
N ASP A 77 17.33 9.23 6.75
CA ASP A 77 18.38 8.41 7.33
C ASP A 77 18.79 9.06 8.66
N VAL A 78 18.63 8.32 9.77
CA VAL A 78 19.06 8.72 11.11
C VAL A 78 20.41 8.09 11.40
#